data_AF-A0A1Q9A629-F1
#
_entry.id   AF-A0A1Q9A629-F1
#
_cell.length_a   1.000
_cell.length_b   1.000
_cell.length_c   1.000
_cell.angle_alpha   90.00
_cell.angle_beta   90.00
_cell.angle_gamma   90.00
#
_symmetry.space_group_name_H-M   'P 1'
#
loop_
_entity.id
_entity.type
_entity.pdbx_description
1 polymer ?
#
loop_
_entity_poly.entity_id
_entity_poly.type
_entity_poly.pdbx_seq_one_letter_code
_entity_poly.pdbx_strand_id
1 'polypeptide(L)' 'MPDFVRERAPLKGDRRDAEKMQSDVRKLINKARSSEYYFLIYILGMALQELDNIEKGYPTSIAP' A
#
# COMPACT_ATOMS: atom_id res chain seq x y z
N MET A 1 3.72 16.01 -6.20
CA MET A 1 3.95 14.68 -5.58
C MET A 1 4.27 14.97 -4.11
N PRO A 2 3.46 14.53 -3.15
CA PRO A 2 3.60 14.99 -1.76
C PRO A 2 4.81 14.38 -1.05
N ASP A 3 5.46 15.17 -0.20
CA ASP A 3 6.81 14.90 0.35
C ASP A 3 6.92 13.65 1.25
N PHE A 4 5.80 13.13 1.76
CA PHE A 4 5.79 11.94 2.63
C PHE A 4 6.12 10.62 1.92
N VAL A 5 6.18 10.62 0.58
CA VAL A 5 6.45 9.41 -0.22
C VAL A 5 7.95 9.16 -0.42
N ARG A 6 8.83 10.09 -0.01
CA ARG A 6 10.29 9.99 -0.22
C ARG A 6 11.03 9.06 0.74
N GLU A 7 10.35 8.42 1.69
CA GLU A 7 11.02 7.52 2.64
C GLU A 7 11.12 6.10 2.05
N ARG A 8 12.36 5.76 1.68
CA ARG A 8 12.93 4.46 1.27
C ARG A 8 11.97 3.26 1.39
N ALA A 9 11.57 2.72 0.24
CA ALA A 9 10.97 1.39 0.17
C ALA A 9 11.91 0.35 0.81
N PRO A 10 11.47 -0.45 1.79
CA PRO A 10 12.30 -1.47 2.42
C PRO A 10 12.67 -2.54 1.39
N LEU A 11 13.98 -2.70 1.13
CA LEU A 11 14.51 -3.58 0.07
C LEU A 11 14.46 -5.08 0.41
N LYS A 12 14.11 -5.45 1.66
CA LYS A 12 13.76 -6.81 2.10
C LYS A 12 12.81 -6.68 3.29
N GLY A 13 11.51 -6.85 3.06
CA GLY A 13 10.51 -6.76 4.13
C GLY A 13 10.49 -8.06 4.93
N ASP A 14 10.80 -7.97 6.23
CA ASP A 14 10.48 -9.03 7.16
C ASP A 14 8.94 -9.11 7.33
N ARG A 15 8.38 -10.25 7.74
CA ARG A 15 6.91 -10.44 7.82
C ARG A 15 6.23 -9.35 8.69
N ARG A 16 6.95 -8.86 9.69
CA ARG A 16 6.53 -7.75 10.58
C ARG A 16 6.42 -6.41 9.85
N ASP A 17 7.23 -6.17 8.83
CA ASP A 17 7.20 -4.93 8.05
C ASP A 17 6.01 -4.90 7.10
N ALA A 18 5.65 -6.05 6.52
CA ALA A 18 4.46 -6.20 5.68
C ALA A 18 3.16 -5.95 6.48
N GLU A 19 3.04 -6.54 7.67
CA GLU A 19 1.89 -6.32 8.57
C GLU A 19 1.75 -4.85 8.98
N LYS A 20 2.87 -4.19 9.30
CA LYS A 20 2.88 -2.75 9.63
C LYS A 20 2.44 -1.91 8.43
N MET A 21 2.94 -2.22 7.23
CA MET A 21 2.62 -1.51 6.00
C MET A 21 1.14 -1.67 5.63
N GLN A 22 0.55 -2.87 5.78
CA GLN A 22 -0.89 -3.08 5.62
C GLN A 22 -1.71 -2.23 6.61
N SER A 23 -1.29 -2.17 7.88
CA SER A 23 -1.95 -1.35 8.91
C SER A 23 -1.94 0.14 8.55
N ASP A 24 -0.80 0.65 8.09
CA ASP A 24 -0.65 2.07 7.75
C ASP A 24 -1.42 2.46 6.47
N VAL A 25 -1.44 1.59 5.45
CA VAL A 25 -2.26 1.83 4.25
C VAL A 25 -3.76 1.81 4.59
N ARG A 26 -4.23 0.92 5.47
CA ARG A 26 -5.63 0.92 5.95
C ARG A 26 -6.00 2.22 6.67
N LYS A 27 -5.10 2.76 7.50
CA LYS A 27 -5.32 4.07 8.17
C LYS A 27 -5.45 5.20 7.14
N LEU A 28 -4.59 5.20 6.11
CA LEU A 28 -4.64 6.20 5.04
C LEU A 28 -5.94 6.12 4.24
N ILE A 29 -6.45 4.92 3.94
CA ILE A 29 -7.75 4.74 3.27
C ILE A 29 -8.88 5.32 4.12
N ASN A 30 -8.91 5.02 5.42
CA ASN A 30 -9.94 5.53 6.32
C ASN A 30 -9.91 7.06 6.41
N LYS A 31 -8.71 7.66 6.45
CA LYS A 31 -8.55 9.12 6.40
C LYS A 31 -8.98 9.70 5.06
N ALA A 32 -8.59 9.09 3.93
CA ALA A 32 -8.98 9.53 2.60
C ALA A 32 -10.50 9.46 2.36
N ARG A 33 -11.19 8.46 2.94
CA ARG A 33 -12.67 8.36 2.93
C ARG A 33 -13.33 9.57 3.57
N SER A 34 -12.79 10.10 4.67
CA SER A 34 -13.31 11.31 5.33
C SER A 34 -13.09 12.60 4.54
N SER A 35 -12.26 12.57 3.50
CA SER A 35 -11.91 13.73 2.69
C SER A 35 -12.37 13.61 1.22
N GLU A 36 -13.17 12.58 0.89
CA GLU A 36 -13.70 12.31 -0.47
C GLU A 36 -12.64 12.21 -1.58
N TYR A 37 -11.38 11.91 -1.24
CA TYR A 37 -10.31 11.71 -2.23
C TYR A 37 -10.38 10.32 -2.85
N TYR A 38 -11.39 10.08 -3.70
CA TYR A 38 -11.66 8.78 -4.31
C TYR A 38 -10.50 8.21 -5.12
N PHE A 39 -9.73 9.06 -5.82
CA PHE A 39 -8.54 8.63 -6.55
C PHE A 39 -7.43 8.08 -5.63
N LEU A 40 -7.22 8.72 -4.47
CA LEU A 40 -6.24 8.25 -3.48
C LEU A 40 -6.69 6.94 -2.84
N ILE A 41 -7.99 6.79 -2.54
CA ILE A 41 -8.57 5.54 -2.03
C ILE A 41 -8.33 4.39 -3.02
N TYR A 42 -8.52 4.64 -4.32
CA TYR A 42 -8.29 3.64 -5.37
C TYR A 42 -6.83 3.17 -5.40
N ILE A 43 -5.86 4.10 -5.41
CA ILE A 43 -4.43 3.74 -5.41
C ILE A 43 -4.05 2.96 -4.15
N LEU A 44 -4.51 3.39 -2.97
CA LEU A 44 -4.22 2.70 -1.71
C LEU A 44 -4.87 1.31 -1.65
N GLY A 45 -6.04 1.14 -2.26
CA GLY A 45 -6.69 -0.16 -2.42
C GLY A 45 -5.86 -1.12 -3.28
N MET A 46 -5.34 -0.66 -4.42
CA MET A 46 -4.44 -1.45 -5.26
C MET A 46 -3.15 -1.82 -4.50
N ALA A 47 -2.58 -0.90 -3.73
CA ALA A 47 -1.40 -1.18 -2.92
C ALA A 47 -1.64 -2.27 -1.87
N LEU A 48 -2.82 -2.30 -1.22
CA LEU A 48 -3.18 -3.38 -0.29
C LEU A 48 -3.33 -4.72 -0.99
N GLN A 49 -3.97 -4.72 -2.17
CA GLN A 49 -4.14 -5.94 -2.95
C GLN A 49 -2.78 -6.52 -3.37
N GLU A 50 -1.81 -5.69 -3.73
CA GLU A 50 -0.47 -6.18 -4.05
C GLU A 50 0.31 -6.71 -2.85
N LEU A 51 0.15 -6.10 -1.67
CA LEU A 51 0.75 -6.65 -0.47
C LEU A 51 0.20 -8.05 -0.14
N ASP A 52 -1.12 -8.24 -0.25
CA ASP A 52 -1.77 -9.53 -0.04
C ASP A 52 -1.35 -10.57 -1.10
N ASN A 53 -1.21 -10.15 -2.36
CA ASN A 53 -0.73 -10.99 -3.45
C ASN A 53 0.73 -11.47 -3.22
N ILE A 54 1.61 -10.57 -2.78
CA ILE A 54 3.00 -10.90 -2.44
C ILE A 54 3.05 -11.90 -1.27
N GLU A 55 2.25 -11.69 -0.21
CA GLU A 55 2.17 -12.61 0.94
C GLU A 55 1.69 -14.01 0.53
N LYS A 56 0.79 -14.09 -0.45
CA LYS A 56 0.27 -15.35 -0.99
C LYS A 56 1.18 -16.01 -2.05
N GLY A 57 2.25 -15.33 -2.46
CA GLY A 57 3.18 -15.82 -3.49
C GLY A 57 2.69 -15.64 -4.93
N TYR A 58 1.68 -14.79 -5.16
CA TYR A 58 1.13 -14.48 -6.49
C TYR A 58 1.21 -12.98 -6.79
N PRO A 59 2.40 -12.34 -6.77
CA PRO A 59 2.52 -10.92 -7.08
C PRO A 59 1.89 -10.62 -8.44
N THR A 60 1.06 -9.57 -8.54
CA THR A 60 0.49 -9.21 -9.83
C THR A 60 1.63 -8.89 -10.78
N SER A 61 1.63 -9.56 -11.94
CA SER A 61 2.59 -9.27 -12.97
C SER A 61 2.41 -7.83 -13.41
N ILE A 62 3.44 -7.01 -13.20
CA ILE A 62 3.54 -5.69 -13.82
C ILE A 62 3.93 -5.96 -15.28
N ALA A 63 2.98 -6.46 -16.06
CA ALA A 63 3.17 -6.61 -17.49
C ALA A 63 3.37 -5.19 -18.08
N PRO A 64 4.33 -5.02 -19.01
CA PRO A 64 4.59 -3.72 -19.64
C PRO A 64 3.39 -3.20 -20.44
#